data_AF-A0A1L7RHG7-F1
#
_entry.id   AF-A0A1L7RHG7-F1
#
_cell.length_a   1.000
_cell.length_b   1.000
_cell.length_c   1.000
_cell.angle_alpha   90.00
_cell.angle_beta   90.00
_cell.angle_gamma   90.00
#
_symmetry.space_group_name_H-M   'P 1'
#
loop_
_entity.id
_entity.type
_entity.pdbx_description
1 polymer ?
#
loop_
_entity_poly.entity_id
_entity_poly.type
_entity_poly.pdbx_seq_one_letter_code
_entity_poly.pdbx_strand_id
1 'polypeptide(L)'
;MNQLLFENRMTRKELGSYFGVGQSVISRKLRGQVSWTAEELSIMAGLFGMRIDDFAPVRAADGSWIPAQYVAGQQKAPAPAGAGASGVVAGAGFEPATSGL
;
A
#
# COMPACT_ATOMS: atom_id res chain seq x y z
N MET A 1 -0.66 -2.71 2.11
CA MET A 1 0.23 -2.88 3.27
C MET A 1 -0.44 -2.75 4.63
N ASN A 2 -0.95 -1.57 5.05
CA ASN A 2 -1.53 -1.45 6.40
C ASN A 2 -2.67 -2.45 6.65
N GLN A 3 -3.51 -2.71 5.65
CA GLN A 3 -4.56 -3.73 5.69
C GLN A 3 -4.01 -5.15 5.91
N LEU A 4 -2.92 -5.52 5.24
CA LEU A 4 -2.30 -6.85 5.35
C LEU A 4 -1.80 -7.14 6.76
N LEU A 5 -1.23 -6.13 7.43
CA LEU A 5 -0.82 -6.26 8.83
C LEU A 5 -2.02 -6.52 9.73
N PHE A 6 -3.13 -5.81 9.51
CA PHE A 6 -4.38 -6.01 10.26
C PHE A 6 -4.97 -7.41 10.06
N GLU A 7 -5.08 -7.87 8.81
CA GLU A 7 -5.64 -9.18 8.47
C GLU A 7 -4.82 -10.34 9.06
N ASN A 8 -3.49 -10.21 9.05
CA ASN A 8 -2.57 -11.21 9.59
C ASN A 8 -2.28 -11.02 11.09
N ARG A 9 -2.96 -10.07 11.77
CA ARG A 9 -2.73 -9.70 13.18
C ARG A 9 -1.25 -9.42 13.48
N MET A 10 -0.50 -8.93 12.50
CA MET A 10 0.93 -8.66 12.60
C MET A 10 1.16 -7.21 13.03
N THR A 11 1.97 -7.03 14.06
CA THR A 11 2.33 -5.71 14.55
C THR A 11 3.44 -5.07 13.70
N ARG A 12 3.52 -3.74 13.74
CA ARG A 12 4.62 -2.99 13.09
C ARG A 12 6.00 -3.33 13.70
N LYS A 13 6.04 -3.74 14.97
CA LYS A 13 7.27 -4.15 15.66
C LYS A 13 7.75 -5.51 15.13
N GLU A 14 6.83 -6.47 15.01
CA GLU A 14 7.13 -7.79 14.43
C GLU A 14 7.58 -7.64 12.98
N LEU A 15 6.88 -6.85 12.17
CA LEU A 15 7.31 -6.57 10.80
C LEU A 15 8.72 -5.96 10.74
N GLY A 16 9.03 -5.04 11.66
CA GLY A 16 10.36 -4.43 11.77
C GLY A 16 11.47 -5.45 12.02
N SER A 17 11.21 -6.50 12.80
CA SER A 17 12.20 -7.54 13.08
C SER A 17 12.59 -8.33 11.83
N TYR A 18 11.68 -8.55 10.88
CA TYR A 18 11.98 -9.22 9.62
C TYR A 18 12.87 -8.39 8.69
N PHE A 19 12.83 -7.05 8.79
CA PHE A 19 13.66 -6.17 7.97
C PHE A 19 14.92 -5.68 8.71
N GLY A 20 15.11 -6.07 9.97
CA GLY A 20 16.19 -5.54 10.80
C GLY A 20 16.05 -4.03 11.13
N VAL A 21 14.83 -3.50 11.12
CA VAL A 21 14.57 -2.07 11.38
C VAL A 21 13.61 -1.85 12.54
N GLY A 22 13.71 -0.69 13.18
CA GLY A 22 12.80 -0.30 14.27
C GLY A 22 11.37 0.02 13.78
N GLN A 23 10.40 -0.10 14.69
CA GLN A 23 8.97 0.21 14.44
C GLN A 23 8.73 1.62 13.85
N SER A 24 9.58 2.60 14.18
CA SER A 24 9.50 3.97 13.64
C SER A 24 9.73 4.00 12.13
N VAL A 25 10.65 3.17 11.60
CA VAL A 25 10.92 3.08 10.16
C VAL A 25 9.71 2.46 9.45
N ILE A 26 9.18 1.36 9.99
CA ILE A 26 7.96 0.72 9.46
C ILE A 26 6.78 1.68 9.44
N SER A 27 6.61 2.47 10.51
CA SER A 27 5.52 3.45 10.60
C SER A 27 5.62 4.54 9.54
N ARG A 28 6.83 4.97 9.16
CA ARG A 28 7.05 5.94 8.08
C ARG A 28 6.79 5.32 6.70
N LYS A 29 7.26 4.08 6.48
CA LYS A 29 6.99 3.32 5.24
C LYS A 29 5.50 3.09 5.01
N LEU A 30 4.75 2.71 6.05
CA LEU A 30 3.30 2.50 5.97
C LEU A 30 2.51 3.78 5.66
N ARG A 31 3.06 4.96 5.99
CA ARG A 31 2.49 6.27 5.64
C ARG A 31 2.97 6.80 4.28
N GLY A 32 3.78 6.02 3.55
CA GLY A 32 4.36 6.44 2.27
C GLY A 32 5.47 7.48 2.40
N GLN A 33 5.99 7.74 3.60
CA GLN A 33 7.04 8.75 3.83
C GLN A 33 8.44 8.22 3.53
N VAL A 34 8.59 6.90 3.44
CA VAL A 34 9.85 6.21 3.12
C VAL A 34 9.54 5.12 2.10
N SER A 35 10.34 5.07 1.02
CA SER A 35 10.20 4.09 -0.04
C SER A 35 10.48 2.67 0.45
N TRP A 36 9.84 1.70 -0.20
CA TRP A 36 10.09 0.27 0.01
C TRP A 36 11.23 -0.20 -0.89
N THR A 37 12.12 -1.04 -0.37
CA THR A 37 13.15 -1.70 -1.20
C THR A 37 12.57 -2.97 -1.84
N ALA A 38 13.20 -3.43 -2.93
CA ALA A 38 12.79 -4.68 -3.57
C ALA A 38 12.91 -5.89 -2.62
N GLU A 39 13.95 -5.90 -1.77
CA GLU A 39 14.16 -6.92 -0.76
C GLU A 39 13.01 -6.96 0.26
N GLU A 40 12.62 -5.80 0.81
CA GLU A 40 11.49 -5.72 1.74
C GLU A 40 10.19 -6.21 1.10
N LEU A 41 9.94 -5.83 -0.17
CA LEU A 41 8.79 -6.31 -0.94
C LEU A 41 8.82 -7.84 -1.10
N SER A 42 9.99 -8.42 -1.38
CA SER A 42 10.17 -9.87 -1.48
C SER A 42 9.93 -10.58 -0.15
N ILE A 43 10.41 -10.02 0.97
CA ILE A 43 10.17 -10.58 2.30
C ILE A 43 8.68 -10.54 2.62
N MET A 44 7.99 -9.44 2.34
CA MET A 44 6.54 -9.33 2.57
C MET A 44 5.73 -10.32 1.74
N ALA A 45 6.10 -10.53 0.47
CA ALA A 45 5.49 -11.56 -0.37
C ALA A 45 5.58 -12.95 0.30
N GLY A 46 6.77 -13.30 0.81
CA GLY A 46 6.98 -14.55 1.56
C GLY A 46 6.18 -14.64 2.85
N LEU A 47 6.12 -13.55 3.64
CA LEU A 47 5.41 -13.52 4.93
C LEU A 47 3.89 -13.70 4.77
N PHE A 48 3.31 -13.13 3.72
CA PHE A 48 1.87 -13.13 3.50
C PHE A 48 1.40 -14.18 2.49
N GLY A 49 2.32 -14.97 1.90
CA GLY A 49 1.99 -15.94 0.87
C GLY A 49 1.38 -15.31 -0.39
N MET A 50 1.80 -14.09 -0.72
CA MET A 50 1.28 -13.31 -1.85
C MET A 50 2.39 -13.05 -2.87
N ARG A 51 1.99 -12.68 -4.08
CA ARG A 51 2.92 -12.21 -5.10
C ARG A 51 3.14 -10.70 -4.96
N ILE A 52 4.28 -10.18 -5.41
CA ILE A 52 4.63 -8.75 -5.28
C ILE A 52 3.61 -7.87 -6.01
N ASP A 53 3.11 -8.31 -7.16
CA ASP A 53 2.10 -7.61 -7.96
C ASP A 53 0.72 -7.54 -7.29
N ASP A 54 0.46 -8.33 -6.24
CA ASP A 54 -0.79 -8.26 -5.49
C ASP A 54 -0.84 -7.02 -4.56
N PHE A 55 0.31 -6.41 -4.25
CA PHE A 55 0.39 -5.28 -3.31
C PHE A 55 1.34 -4.14 -3.71
N ALA A 56 2.08 -4.29 -4.80
CA ALA A 56 2.92 -3.24 -5.39
C ALA A 56 2.28 -2.69 -6.67
N PRO A 57 2.51 -1.41 -7.01
CA PRO A 57 2.09 -0.86 -8.30
C PRO A 57 2.73 -1.63 -9.47
N VAL A 58 1.95 -1.86 -10.52
CA VAL A 58 2.40 -2.53 -11.74
C VAL A 58 2.42 -1.57 -12.93
N ARG A 59 3.33 -1.79 -13.87
CA ARG A 59 3.40 -1.02 -15.13
C ARG A 59 2.32 -1.53 -16.09
N ALA A 60 1.46 -0.63 -16.55
CA ALA A 60 0.54 -0.88 -17.65
C ALA A 60 1.26 -0.92 -19.01
N ALA A 61 0.59 -1.47 -20.02
CA ALA A 61 1.10 -1.52 -21.39
C ALA A 61 1.31 -0.13 -22.02
N ASP A 62 0.56 0.87 -21.58
CA ASP A 62 0.71 2.27 -21.99
C ASP A 62 1.79 3.03 -21.20
N GLY A 63 2.53 2.34 -20.32
CA GLY A 63 3.58 2.91 -19.47
C GLY A 63 3.11 3.54 -18.17
N SER A 64 1.78 3.67 -17.97
CA SER A 64 1.20 4.21 -16.74
C SER A 64 1.39 3.26 -15.54
N TRP A 65 1.23 3.77 -14.32
CA TRP A 65 1.27 2.96 -13.11
C TRP A 65 -0.14 2.60 -12.66
N ILE A 66 -0.43 1.30 -12.55
CA ILE A 66 -1.66 0.79 -11.97
C ILE A 66 -1.39 0.52 -10.49
N PRO A 67 -2.09 1.18 -9.55
CA PRO A 67 -1.96 0.87 -8.14
C PRO A 67 -2.47 -0.55 -7.87
N ALA A 68 -1.86 -1.23 -6.89
CA ALA A 68 -2.42 -2.49 -6.41
C ALA A 68 -3.87 -2.29 -5.97
N GLN A 69 -4.75 -3.22 -6.37
CA GLN A 69 -6.17 -3.09 -6.07
C GLN A 69 -6.38 -3.07 -4.56
N TYR A 70 -7.13 -2.07 -4.08
CA TYR A 70 -7.57 -2.06 -2.69
C TYR A 70 -8.67 -3.11 -2.51
N VAL A 71 -8.31 -4.28 -1.99
CA VAL A 71 -9.29 -5.29 -1.59
C VAL A 71 -9.80 -4.88 -0.20
N ALA A 72 -10.97 -4.25 -0.17
CA ALA A 72 -11.67 -3.90 1.06
C ALA A 72 -12.28 -5.16 1.72
N GLY A 73 -11.43 -6.05 2.22
CA GLY A 73 -11.83 -7.32 2.81
C GLY A 73 -12.40 -8.31 1.79
N GLN A 74 -12.13 -9.59 1.97
CA GLN A 74 -12.98 -10.64 1.41
C GLN A 74 -14.43 -10.34 1.83
N GLN A 75 -15.29 -9.98 0.88
CA GLN A 75 -16.67 -9.56 1.17
C GLN A 75 -17.42 -10.68 1.89
N LYS A 76 -17.93 -10.41 3.10
CA LYS A 76 -19.12 -11.10 3.61
C LYS A 76 -20.35 -10.49 2.92
N ALA A 77 -20.79 -11.12 1.83
CA ALA A 77 -22.04 -10.93 1.07
C ALA A 77 -22.39 -9.49 0.60
N PRO A 78 -23.10 -9.33 -0.54
CA PRO A 78 -23.34 -8.00 -1.11
C PRO A 78 -24.43 -7.25 -0.32
N ALA A 79 -24.14 -6.01 0.08
CA ALA A 79 -25.17 -5.04 0.46
C ALA A 79 -25.74 -4.36 -0.81
N PRO A 80 -27.02 -3.96 -0.84
CA PRO A 80 -27.76 -3.72 -2.07
C PRO A 80 -27.34 -2.43 -2.80
N ALA A 81 -27.62 -2.45 -4.10
CA ALA A 81 -27.26 -1.46 -5.10
C ALA A 81 -27.57 0.00 -4.72
N GLY A 82 -26.60 0.88 -4.92
CA GLY A 82 -26.83 2.32 -4.88
C GLY A 82 -25.63 3.16 -4.44
N ALA A 83 -24.50 3.12 -5.14
CA ALA A 83 -23.50 4.18 -5.05
C ALA A 83 -22.79 4.32 -6.40
N GLY A 84 -23.17 5.37 -7.13
CA GLY A 84 -22.71 5.66 -8.47
C GLY A 84 -21.19 5.79 -8.56
N ALA A 85 -20.67 5.33 -9.70
CA ALA A 85 -19.31 5.55 -10.13
C ALA A 85 -19.00 7.04 -10.27
N SER A 86 -17.83 7.46 -9.78
CA SER A 86 -16.88 8.38 -10.42
C SER A 86 -16.10 9.15 -9.37
N GLY A 87 -14.79 8.94 -9.37
CA GLY A 87 -13.84 9.71 -8.59
C GLY A 87 -12.46 9.51 -9.19
N VAL A 88 -12.33 9.86 -10.47
CA VAL A 88 -11.05 10.01 -11.16
C VAL A 88 -10.23 11.03 -10.36
N VAL A 89 -9.28 10.58 -9.54
CA VAL A 89 -8.28 11.48 -8.98
C VAL A 89 -7.18 11.57 -10.02
N ALA A 90 -7.32 12.56 -10.91
CA ALA A 90 -6.26 12.97 -11.81
C ALA A 90 -4.99 13.26 -10.98
N GLY A 91 -3.86 12.69 -11.40
CA GLY A 91 -2.57 12.98 -10.81
C GLY A 91 -2.26 14.47 -10.95
N ALA A 92 -2.31 15.19 -9.84
CA ALA A 92 -1.69 16.50 -9.69
C ALA A 92 -0.63 16.38 -8.60
N GLY A 93 0.61 16.70 -8.94
CA GLY A 93 1.76 16.65 -8.05
C GLY A 93 1.49 17.47 -6.79
N PHE A 94 1.70 16.85 -5.64
CA PHE A 94 1.83 17.55 -4.37
C PHE A 94 3.22 18.23 -4.34
N GLU A 95 3.36 19.34 -5.05
CA GLU A 95 4.45 20.28 -4.78
C GLU A 95 3.98 21.27 -3.70
N PRO A 96 4.69 21.43 -2.57
CA PRO A 96 4.38 22.50 -1.63
C PRO A 96 4.79 23.83 -2.26
N ALA A 97 3.82 24.66 -2.63
CA ALA A 97 4.07 26.06 -2.92
C ALA A 97 4.42 26.78 -1.61
N THR A 98 5.71 27.08 -1.40
CA THR A 98 6.11 28.10 -0.44
C THR A 98 5.81 29.46 -1.07
N SER A 99 4.71 30.09 -0.68
CA SER A 99 4.49 31.51 -0.97
C SER A 99 5.06 32.28 0.22
N GLY A 100 6.18 32.98 -0.03
CA GLY A 100 6.81 33.84 0.96
C GLY A 100 5.93 35.01 1.36
N LEU A 101 6.20 35.52 2.56
CA LEU A 101 5.85 36.86 3.00
C LEU A 101 6.94 37.34 3.98
#